data_AF-A0A5C1RFS2-F1
#
_entry.id   AF-A0A5C1RFS2-F1
#
_cell.length_a   1.000
_cell.length_b   1.000
_cell.length_c   1.000
_cell.angle_alpha   90.00
_cell.angle_beta   90.00
_cell.angle_gamma   90.00
#
_symmetry.space_group_name_H-M   'P 1'
#
loop_
_entity.id
_entity.type
_entity.pdbx_description
1 polymer ?
#
loop_
_entity_poly.entity_id
_entity_poly.type
_entity_poly.pdbx_seq_one_letter_code
_entity_poly.pdbx_strand_id
1 'polypeptide(L)'
;MSAQKPITHFGLRDITRYTTTVDSNGNGVFSRADQGDFEATMGDGRVARFDLFQAGQVPLNINDGADIKWSGENQPGLHVPNGVAFRMMDFAPEGGSDWHRAALFAFVIIVEGELELSLDGGETKVLLPGDTTLVRGPSHKVRNPSTAKPCRTLWVLLDITPTHINGKLLKHEMGHHTGEYQEGSK
;
A
#
# COMPACT_ATOMS: atom_id res chain seq x y z
N MET A 1 -11.99 -0.41 29.54
CA MET A 1 -11.64 0.28 28.29
C MET A 1 -12.11 -0.60 27.15
N SER A 2 -13.14 -0.22 26.38
CA SER A 2 -13.44 -0.96 25.15
C SER A 2 -12.29 -0.71 24.19
N ALA A 3 -11.64 -1.76 23.70
CA ALA A 3 -10.77 -1.61 22.54
C ALA A 3 -11.63 -0.96 21.45
N GLN A 4 -11.34 0.29 21.13
CA GLN A 4 -12.00 0.99 20.05
C GLN A 4 -11.72 0.13 18.82
N LYS A 5 -12.76 -0.52 18.26
CA LYS A 5 -12.59 -1.23 16.99
C LYS A 5 -11.97 -0.23 16.02
N PRO A 6 -10.96 -0.62 15.22
CA PRO A 6 -10.39 0.28 14.25
C PRO A 6 -11.48 0.95 13.42
N ILE A 7 -11.42 2.27 13.30
CA ILE A 7 -12.29 3.02 12.39
C ILE A 7 -11.66 2.86 11.02
N THR A 8 -12.08 1.90 10.22
CA THR A 8 -11.30 1.48 9.04
C THR A 8 -11.46 2.35 7.79
N HIS A 9 -12.25 3.41 7.81
CA HIS A 9 -12.38 4.31 6.64
C HIS A 9 -12.30 5.80 6.98
N PHE A 10 -12.21 6.17 8.26
CA PHE A 10 -12.14 7.58 8.73
C PHE A 10 -13.20 8.54 8.13
N GLY A 11 -14.34 8.01 7.66
CA GLY A 11 -15.40 8.77 7.00
C GLY A 11 -15.30 8.86 5.46
N LEU A 12 -14.30 8.23 4.85
CA LEU A 12 -14.22 8.02 3.40
C LEU A 12 -15.25 6.99 2.96
N ARG A 13 -15.65 7.08 1.68
CA ARG A 13 -16.40 6.04 0.99
C ARG A 13 -15.65 4.69 1.08
N ASP A 14 -16.40 3.60 1.18
CA ASP A 14 -15.84 2.24 1.06
C ASP A 14 -15.10 2.05 -0.27
N ILE A 15 -13.97 1.36 -0.20
CA ILE A 15 -13.21 0.95 -1.38
C ILE A 15 -13.96 -0.19 -2.06
N THR A 16 -13.88 -0.25 -3.38
CA THR A 16 -14.36 -1.43 -4.12
C THR A 16 -13.37 -1.76 -5.22
N ARG A 17 -12.79 -2.96 -5.15
CA ARG A 17 -12.05 -3.59 -6.22
C ARG A 17 -13.04 -4.40 -7.07
N TYR A 18 -13.11 -4.05 -8.36
CA TYR A 18 -13.81 -4.85 -9.36
C TYR A 18 -12.78 -5.70 -10.11
N THR A 19 -12.95 -7.02 -10.05
CA THR A 19 -12.14 -7.96 -10.82
C THR A 19 -12.90 -8.35 -12.07
N THR A 20 -12.22 -8.41 -13.20
CA THR A 20 -12.77 -8.88 -14.47
C THR A 20 -12.17 -10.22 -14.87
N THR A 21 -12.87 -10.95 -15.72
CA THR A 21 -12.38 -12.17 -16.37
C THR A 21 -13.02 -12.33 -17.74
N VAL A 22 -12.65 -13.38 -18.47
CA VAL A 22 -13.29 -13.81 -19.71
C VAL A 22 -14.12 -15.05 -19.42
N ASP A 23 -15.41 -15.02 -19.77
CA ASP A 23 -16.32 -16.16 -19.59
C ASP A 23 -16.03 -17.30 -20.60
N SER A 24 -16.75 -18.42 -20.48
CA SER A 24 -16.59 -19.57 -21.39
C SER A 24 -16.94 -19.29 -22.85
N ASN A 25 -17.59 -18.16 -23.14
CA ASN A 25 -17.96 -17.74 -24.48
C ASN A 25 -16.97 -16.70 -25.06
N GLY A 26 -15.93 -16.33 -24.31
CA GLY A 26 -14.96 -15.32 -24.73
C GLY A 26 -15.37 -13.88 -24.41
N ASN A 27 -16.40 -13.65 -23.60
CA ASN A 27 -16.86 -12.29 -23.26
C ASN A 27 -16.18 -11.77 -22.00
N GLY A 28 -15.82 -10.48 -21.99
CA GLY A 28 -15.36 -9.80 -20.78
C GLY A 28 -16.50 -9.58 -19.78
N VAL A 29 -16.32 -10.03 -18.54
CA VAL A 29 -17.31 -9.92 -17.46
C VAL A 29 -16.66 -9.47 -16.15
N PHE A 30 -17.44 -8.86 -15.24
CA PHE A 30 -17.02 -8.67 -13.85
C PHE A 30 -17.20 -9.98 -13.09
N SER A 31 -16.13 -10.50 -12.49
CA SER A 31 -16.15 -11.76 -11.73
C SER A 31 -16.33 -11.54 -10.22
N ARG A 32 -15.86 -10.40 -9.69
CA ARG A 32 -15.91 -10.10 -8.26
C ARG A 32 -15.96 -8.59 -8.00
N ALA A 33 -16.67 -8.22 -6.94
CA ALA A 33 -16.63 -6.89 -6.34
C ALA A 33 -16.41 -7.06 -4.82
N ASP A 34 -15.30 -6.51 -4.30
CA ASP A 34 -14.87 -6.68 -2.90
C ASP A 34 -14.01 -5.48 -2.43
N GLN A 35 -13.42 -5.55 -1.23
CA GLN A 35 -12.56 -4.49 -0.67
C GLN A 35 -11.05 -4.81 -0.75
N GLY A 36 -10.64 -5.83 -1.53
CA GLY A 36 -9.29 -6.39 -1.55
C GLY A 36 -9.22 -7.81 -0.98
N ASP A 37 -8.00 -8.33 -0.91
CA ASP A 37 -7.73 -9.67 -0.38
C ASP A 37 -7.49 -9.65 1.15
N PHE A 38 -6.86 -8.58 1.65
CA PHE A 38 -6.60 -8.40 3.08
C PHE A 38 -6.78 -6.95 3.53
N GLU A 39 -7.07 -6.78 4.81
CA GLU A 39 -7.19 -5.50 5.48
C GLU A 39 -6.41 -5.54 6.79
N ALA A 40 -5.72 -4.45 7.11
CA ALA A 40 -4.97 -4.29 8.34
C ALA A 40 -5.06 -2.87 8.88
N THR A 41 -4.91 -2.73 10.20
CA THR A 41 -4.84 -1.43 10.87
C THR A 41 -3.41 -1.17 11.37
N MET A 42 -2.90 0.04 11.14
CA MET A 42 -1.53 0.46 11.43
C MET A 42 -1.50 1.84 12.09
N GLY A 43 -0.32 2.27 12.55
CA GLY A 43 -0.08 3.60 13.11
C GLY A 43 -1.00 3.90 14.29
N ASP A 44 -1.04 3.00 15.28
CA ASP A 44 -1.90 3.09 16.46
C ASP A 44 -3.41 3.29 16.15
N GLY A 45 -3.90 2.66 15.07
CA GLY A 45 -5.30 2.78 14.69
C GLY A 45 -5.62 3.95 13.76
N ARG A 46 -4.60 4.67 13.28
CA ARG A 46 -4.76 5.91 12.48
C ARG A 46 -4.49 5.72 10.99
N VAL A 47 -4.16 4.50 10.59
CA VAL A 47 -3.95 4.12 9.19
C VAL A 47 -4.67 2.80 8.92
N ALA A 48 -5.44 2.73 7.86
CA ALA A 48 -6.04 1.48 7.36
C ALA A 48 -5.37 1.10 6.04
N ARG A 49 -4.91 -0.16 5.94
CA ARG A 49 -4.28 -0.73 4.75
C ARG A 49 -5.22 -1.75 4.13
N PHE A 50 -5.41 -1.64 2.81
CA PHE A 50 -6.16 -2.58 2.00
C PHE A 50 -5.23 -3.18 0.96
N ASP A 51 -4.93 -4.46 1.09
CA ASP A 51 -4.14 -5.21 0.12
C ASP A 51 -5.05 -5.61 -1.04
N LEU A 52 -5.06 -4.77 -2.08
CA LEU A 52 -5.99 -4.90 -3.21
C LEU A 52 -5.58 -6.00 -4.18
N PHE A 53 -4.29 -6.22 -4.40
CA PHE A 53 -3.80 -7.32 -5.24
C PHE A 53 -2.31 -7.51 -4.99
N GLN A 54 -1.81 -8.72 -5.18
CA GLN A 54 -0.39 -9.01 -5.11
C GLN A 54 -0.04 -10.21 -5.99
N ALA A 55 1.20 -10.21 -6.48
CA ALA A 55 1.71 -11.29 -7.30
C ALA A 55 3.19 -11.53 -7.02
N GLY A 56 3.57 -12.80 -6.86
CA GLY A 56 4.96 -13.23 -6.66
C GLY A 56 5.81 -13.34 -7.92
N GLN A 57 5.31 -12.84 -9.06
CA GLN A 57 6.05 -12.82 -10.32
C GLN A 57 5.54 -11.72 -11.26
N VAL A 58 6.45 -11.21 -12.09
CA VAL A 58 6.14 -10.42 -13.28
C VAL A 58 6.99 -10.99 -14.43
N PRO A 59 6.40 -11.39 -15.58
CA PRO A 59 4.99 -11.27 -15.98
C PRO A 59 3.98 -12.11 -15.17
N LEU A 60 2.72 -11.64 -15.11
CA LEU A 60 1.62 -12.32 -14.42
C LEU A 60 1.14 -13.56 -15.20
N ASN A 61 0.78 -14.63 -14.48
CA ASN A 61 0.03 -15.75 -15.03
C ASN A 61 -1.45 -15.60 -14.67
N ILE A 62 -2.27 -15.18 -15.63
CA ILE A 62 -3.71 -15.00 -15.46
C ILE A 62 -4.54 -16.20 -15.95
N ASN A 63 -3.90 -17.28 -16.39
CA ASN A 63 -4.63 -18.49 -16.81
C ASN A 63 -5.39 -19.07 -15.63
N ASP A 64 -6.65 -19.44 -15.86
CA ASP A 64 -7.52 -20.08 -14.87
C ASP A 64 -7.63 -19.30 -13.53
N GLY A 65 -7.40 -17.98 -13.57
CA GLY A 65 -7.40 -17.11 -12.37
C GLY A 65 -6.26 -17.39 -11.40
N ALA A 66 -5.13 -17.94 -11.87
CA ALA A 66 -3.98 -18.30 -11.03
C ALA A 66 -3.42 -17.11 -10.23
N ASP A 67 -3.42 -15.91 -10.83
CA ASP A 67 -3.02 -14.65 -10.21
C ASP A 67 -3.96 -14.25 -9.05
N ILE A 68 -5.27 -14.31 -9.28
CA ILE A 68 -6.28 -13.99 -8.25
C ILE A 68 -6.22 -14.98 -7.09
N LYS A 69 -6.06 -16.28 -7.40
CA LYS A 69 -5.88 -17.32 -6.39
C LYS A 69 -4.62 -17.08 -5.56
N TRP A 70 -3.49 -16.83 -6.21
CA TRP A 70 -2.23 -16.56 -5.53
C TRP A 70 -2.34 -15.32 -4.63
N SER A 71 -2.92 -14.23 -5.15
CA SER A 71 -3.12 -12.97 -4.42
C SER A 71 -3.93 -13.17 -3.13
N GLY A 72 -5.02 -13.94 -3.20
CA GLY A 72 -5.88 -14.20 -2.04
C GLY A 72 -5.33 -15.22 -1.03
N GLU A 73 -4.38 -16.06 -1.44
CA GLU A 73 -3.77 -17.08 -0.56
C GLU A 73 -2.46 -16.60 0.10
N ASN A 74 -1.83 -15.57 -0.46
CA ASN A 74 -0.53 -15.08 0.00
C ASN A 74 -0.70 -13.66 0.52
N GLN A 75 -0.46 -13.46 1.82
CA GLN A 75 -0.43 -12.15 2.47
C GLN A 75 1.04 -11.74 2.76
N PRO A 76 1.82 -11.36 1.74
CA PRO A 76 3.18 -10.89 1.93
C PRO A 76 3.23 -9.66 2.83
N GLY A 77 4.38 -9.48 3.47
CA GLY A 77 4.69 -8.30 4.26
C GLY A 77 4.85 -7.04 3.39
N LEU A 78 5.76 -6.14 3.76
CA LEU A 78 6.01 -4.91 2.98
C LEU A 78 6.30 -5.16 1.49
N HIS A 79 7.01 -6.26 1.19
CA HIS A 79 7.66 -6.52 -0.08
C HIS A 79 7.26 -7.90 -0.64
N VAL A 80 7.14 -7.99 -1.96
CA VAL A 80 6.89 -9.25 -2.68
C VAL A 80 8.07 -9.51 -3.62
N PRO A 81 8.93 -10.50 -3.34
CA PRO A 81 10.05 -10.83 -4.21
C PRO A 81 9.59 -11.15 -5.64
N ASN A 82 10.32 -10.63 -6.63
CA ASN A 82 10.04 -10.71 -8.07
C ASN A 82 8.65 -10.22 -8.48
N GLY A 83 7.99 -9.45 -7.61
CA GLY A 83 6.56 -9.28 -7.62
C GLY A 83 6.10 -7.84 -7.55
N VAL A 84 4.79 -7.73 -7.30
CA VAL A 84 4.09 -6.47 -7.08
C VAL A 84 3.15 -6.62 -5.88
N ALA A 85 3.06 -5.56 -5.07
CA ALA A 85 1.96 -5.35 -4.14
C ALA A 85 1.19 -4.09 -4.53
N PHE A 86 -0.12 -4.21 -4.64
CA PHE A 86 -1.05 -3.14 -4.96
C PHE A 86 -1.96 -2.88 -3.77
N ARG A 87 -1.84 -1.70 -3.18
CA ARG A 87 -2.45 -1.37 -1.90
C ARG A 87 -3.17 -0.03 -1.94
N MET A 88 -4.26 0.07 -1.22
CA MET A 88 -4.86 1.36 -0.89
C MET A 88 -4.65 1.62 0.61
N MET A 89 -4.38 2.87 0.96
CA MET A 89 -4.18 3.26 2.35
C MET A 89 -4.99 4.51 2.66
N ASP A 90 -5.76 4.42 3.74
CA ASP A 90 -6.49 5.53 4.32
C ASP A 90 -5.76 6.02 5.57
N PHE A 91 -5.61 7.33 5.69
CA PHE A 91 -5.00 8.00 6.82
C PHE A 91 -6.05 8.84 7.52
N ALA A 92 -6.23 8.64 8.82
CA ALA A 92 -6.99 9.54 9.67
C ALA A 92 -6.42 10.97 9.55
N PRO A 93 -7.19 12.02 9.89
CA PRO A 93 -6.60 13.34 10.15
C PRO A 93 -5.36 13.20 11.02
N GLU A 94 -4.23 13.85 10.73
CA GLU A 94 -2.96 13.72 11.48
C GLU A 94 -2.32 12.32 11.56
N GLY A 95 -2.96 11.29 10.98
CA GLY A 95 -2.45 9.92 10.90
C GLY A 95 -1.31 9.82 9.89
N GLY A 96 -0.43 8.84 10.06
CA GLY A 96 0.78 8.75 9.26
C GLY A 96 1.68 7.58 9.62
N SER A 97 2.90 7.63 9.09
CA SER A 97 4.01 6.75 9.44
C SER A 97 5.07 7.53 10.22
N ASP A 98 5.90 6.81 10.95
CA ASP A 98 7.21 7.28 11.37
C ASP A 98 8.24 7.09 10.25
N TRP A 99 9.48 7.50 10.52
CA TRP A 99 10.61 7.34 9.63
C TRP A 99 10.90 5.87 9.35
N HIS A 100 10.93 5.53 8.07
CA HIS A 100 11.32 4.22 7.60
C HIS A 100 11.91 4.30 6.19
N ARG A 101 12.61 3.23 5.79
CA ARG A 101 13.15 3.05 4.45
C ARG A 101 12.77 1.68 3.92
N ALA A 102 12.27 1.63 2.69
CA ALA A 102 11.93 0.39 2.02
C ALA A 102 12.84 0.17 0.80
N ALA A 103 13.44 -1.02 0.69
CA ALA A 103 14.23 -1.43 -0.47
C ALA A 103 13.33 -1.90 -1.61
N LEU A 104 12.55 -0.97 -2.15
CA LEU A 104 11.60 -1.20 -3.24
C LEU A 104 11.41 0.07 -4.06
N PHE A 105 10.72 -0.05 -5.19
CA PHE A 105 10.20 1.08 -5.94
C PHE A 105 8.71 1.22 -5.62
N ALA A 106 8.25 2.41 -5.24
CA ALA A 106 6.83 2.67 -5.04
C ALA A 106 6.30 3.80 -5.93
N PHE A 107 5.19 3.56 -6.60
CA PHE A 107 4.30 4.64 -7.04
C PHE A 107 3.34 4.94 -5.89
N VAL A 108 3.34 6.18 -5.42
CA VAL A 108 2.39 6.67 -4.41
C VAL A 108 1.53 7.74 -5.06
N ILE A 109 0.24 7.47 -5.16
CA ILE A 109 -0.75 8.31 -5.83
C ILE A 109 -1.75 8.80 -4.78
N ILE A 110 -2.01 10.11 -4.78
CA ILE A 110 -3.05 10.67 -3.92
C ILE A 110 -4.39 10.54 -4.62
N VAL A 111 -5.36 9.91 -3.95
CA VAL A 111 -6.71 9.70 -4.47
C VAL A 111 -7.67 10.73 -3.88
N GLU A 112 -7.59 10.98 -2.58
CA GLU A 112 -8.46 11.91 -1.86
C GLU A 112 -7.70 12.54 -0.67
N GLY A 113 -8.07 13.77 -0.30
CA GLY A 113 -7.39 14.49 0.79
C GLY A 113 -5.98 14.95 0.41
N GLU A 114 -5.10 15.04 1.40
CA GLU A 114 -3.74 15.56 1.26
C GLU A 114 -2.76 14.66 2.02
N LEU A 115 -1.55 14.49 1.48
CA LEU A 115 -0.49 13.73 2.14
C LEU A 115 0.81 14.53 2.16
N GLU A 116 1.33 14.80 3.36
CA GLU A 116 2.67 15.33 3.55
C GLU A 116 3.69 14.18 3.50
N LEU A 117 4.62 14.25 2.54
CA LEU A 117 5.78 13.38 2.44
C LEU A 117 7.02 14.15 2.90
N SER A 118 7.70 13.66 3.94
CA SER A 118 8.97 14.22 4.42
C SER A 118 10.12 13.24 4.18
N LEU A 119 11.26 13.77 3.74
CA LEU A 119 12.48 13.03 3.43
C LEU A 119 13.56 13.30 4.49
N ASP A 120 14.43 12.33 4.73
CA ASP A 120 15.54 12.41 5.70
C ASP A 120 16.57 13.50 5.38
N GLY A 121 16.61 14.00 4.14
CA GLY A 121 17.36 15.18 3.74
C GLY A 121 16.78 16.52 4.19
N GLY A 122 15.61 16.53 4.84
CA GLY A 122 14.94 17.73 5.35
C GLY A 122 13.94 18.37 4.39
N GLU A 123 13.76 17.79 3.20
CA GLU A 123 12.71 18.23 2.25
C GLU A 123 11.35 17.65 2.62
N THR A 124 10.31 18.47 2.45
CA THR A 124 8.92 18.09 2.68
C THR A 124 8.03 18.61 1.55
N LYS A 125 7.05 17.81 1.14
CA LYS A 125 6.05 18.20 0.13
C LYS A 125 4.66 17.74 0.56
N VAL A 126 3.68 18.63 0.47
CA VAL A 126 2.25 18.25 0.52
C VAL A 126 1.81 17.87 -0.89
N LEU A 127 1.29 16.66 -1.03
CA LEU A 127 0.77 16.08 -2.26
C LEU A 127 -0.76 16.14 -2.25
N LEU A 128 -1.34 16.51 -3.39
CA LEU A 128 -2.77 16.72 -3.61
C LEU A 128 -3.36 15.63 -4.52
N PRO A 129 -4.68 15.45 -4.59
CA PRO A 129 -5.29 14.42 -5.43
C PRO A 129 -4.83 14.50 -6.88
N GLY A 130 -4.38 13.36 -7.43
CA GLY A 130 -3.76 13.26 -8.75
C GLY A 130 -2.24 13.41 -8.76
N ASP A 131 -1.64 14.00 -7.72
CA ASP A 131 -0.19 13.99 -7.57
C ASP A 131 0.30 12.55 -7.41
N THR A 132 1.42 12.27 -8.07
CA THR A 132 2.08 10.97 -8.03
C THR A 132 3.54 11.18 -7.72
N THR A 133 4.07 10.45 -6.74
CA THR A 133 5.49 10.43 -6.43
C THR A 133 6.06 9.04 -6.62
N LEU A 134 7.32 9.00 -7.06
CA LEU A 134 8.08 7.77 -7.26
C LEU A 134 9.07 7.68 -6.11
N VAL A 135 8.80 6.85 -5.11
CA VAL A 135 9.66 6.66 -3.95
C VAL A 135 10.74 5.62 -4.29
N ARG A 136 12.01 6.05 -4.24
CA ARG A 136 13.17 5.30 -4.73
C ARG A 136 14.32 5.30 -3.72
N GLY A 137 14.15 4.55 -2.63
CA GLY A 137 15.17 4.40 -1.58
C GLY A 137 15.36 5.51 -0.53
N PRO A 138 14.64 6.65 -0.48
CA PRO A 138 14.81 7.59 0.62
C PRO A 138 14.26 7.00 1.93
N SER A 139 14.87 7.40 3.05
CA SER A 139 14.14 7.28 4.32
C SER A 139 13.10 8.40 4.33
N HIS A 140 11.87 8.05 4.66
CA HIS A 140 10.75 8.97 4.58
C HIS A 140 9.75 8.70 5.70
N LYS A 141 8.90 9.69 5.93
CA LYS A 141 7.68 9.55 6.71
C LYS A 141 6.53 10.21 5.97
N VAL A 142 5.33 9.71 6.17
CA VAL A 142 4.11 10.30 5.62
C VAL A 142 3.18 10.74 6.73
N ARG A 143 2.43 11.81 6.52
CA ARG A 143 1.39 12.28 7.44
C ARG A 143 0.26 12.90 6.65
N ASN A 144 -0.98 12.65 7.04
CA ASN A 144 -2.11 13.47 6.63
C ASN A 144 -2.03 14.80 7.41
N PRO A 145 -1.73 15.94 6.77
CA PRO A 145 -1.55 17.21 7.49
C PRO A 145 -2.88 17.80 7.96
N SER A 146 -4.01 17.32 7.45
CA SER A 146 -5.33 17.80 7.87
C SER A 146 -5.65 17.40 9.30
N THR A 147 -6.25 18.32 10.05
CA THR A 147 -6.80 18.08 11.40
C THR A 147 -8.26 17.61 11.37
N ALA A 148 -8.90 17.57 10.20
CA ALA A 148 -10.33 17.27 10.07
C ALA A 148 -10.67 16.25 8.97
N LYS A 149 -9.95 16.27 7.84
CA LYS A 149 -10.29 15.43 6.68
C LYS A 149 -9.37 14.20 6.61
N PRO A 150 -9.90 13.01 6.32
CA PRO A 150 -9.06 11.85 6.01
C PRO A 150 -8.36 12.01 4.66
N CYS A 151 -7.35 11.16 4.41
CA CYS A 151 -6.64 11.08 3.13
C CYS A 151 -6.66 9.63 2.64
N ARG A 152 -6.84 9.43 1.33
CA ARG A 152 -6.73 8.14 0.65
C ARG A 152 -5.62 8.18 -0.37
N THR A 153 -4.83 7.11 -0.38
CA THR A 153 -3.67 6.96 -1.26
C THR A 153 -3.65 5.57 -1.88
N LEU A 154 -3.04 5.45 -3.05
CA LEU A 154 -2.84 4.19 -3.75
C LEU A 154 -1.34 3.96 -3.93
N TRP A 155 -0.90 2.74 -3.63
CA TRP A 155 0.50 2.34 -3.60
C TRP A 155 0.69 1.14 -4.51
N VAL A 156 1.59 1.25 -5.47
CA VAL A 156 2.07 0.13 -6.28
C VAL A 156 3.53 -0.08 -5.94
N LEU A 157 3.83 -1.17 -5.22
CA LEU A 157 5.16 -1.53 -4.76
C LEU A 157 5.74 -2.58 -5.70
N LEU A 158 6.92 -2.31 -6.25
CA LEU A 158 7.63 -3.21 -7.15
C LEU A 158 8.94 -3.68 -6.50
N ASP A 159 9.26 -4.94 -6.73
CA ASP A 159 10.59 -5.45 -6.42
C ASP A 159 11.66 -4.70 -7.24
N ILE A 160 12.85 -4.59 -6.67
CA ILE A 160 14.01 -3.96 -7.30
C ILE A 160 15.19 -4.91 -7.29
N THR A 161 16.06 -4.80 -8.29
CA THR A 161 17.35 -5.47 -8.23
C THR A 161 18.19 -4.91 -7.07
N PRO A 162 19.16 -5.69 -6.56
CA PRO A 162 20.06 -5.23 -5.51
C PRO A 162 20.65 -3.85 -5.81
N THR A 163 20.21 -2.85 -5.04
CA THR A 163 20.53 -1.44 -5.26
C THR A 163 21.48 -0.95 -4.20
N HIS A 164 22.47 -0.13 -4.58
CA HIS A 164 23.47 0.41 -3.66
C HIS A 164 23.35 1.93 -3.53
N ILE A 165 23.28 2.44 -2.30
CA ILE A 165 23.35 3.87 -1.99
C ILE A 165 24.67 4.11 -1.24
N ASN A 166 25.51 5.01 -1.75
CA ASN A 166 26.83 5.30 -1.18
C ASN A 166 27.68 4.02 -0.95
N GLY A 167 27.63 3.10 -1.92
CA GLY A 167 28.36 1.82 -1.88
C GLY A 167 27.79 0.76 -0.93
N LYS A 168 26.70 1.06 -0.21
CA LYS A 168 26.04 0.11 0.71
C LYS A 168 24.77 -0.43 0.09
N LEU A 169 24.53 -1.73 0.22
CA LEU A 169 23.28 -2.36 -0.17
C LEU A 169 22.11 -1.69 0.55
N LEU A 170 21.12 -1.24 -0.22
CA LEU A 170 19.85 -0.71 0.28
C LEU A 170 19.08 -1.85 0.97
N LYS A 171 18.67 -1.63 2.22
CA LYS A 171 17.91 -2.58 3.03
C LYS A 171 16.59 -1.97 3.48
N HIS A 172 15.64 -2.83 3.83
CA HIS A 172 14.45 -2.40 4.56
C HIS A 172 14.85 -2.01 5.99
N GLU A 173 14.48 -0.80 6.40
CA GLU A 173 14.68 -0.23 7.74
C GLU A 173 13.32 0.27 8.22
N MET A 174 12.52 -0.62 8.84
CA MET A 174 11.11 -0.32 9.12
C MET A 174 10.84 0.31 10.49
N GLY A 175 11.85 0.41 11.36
CA GLY A 175 11.71 1.06 12.67
C GLY A 175 10.49 0.53 13.44
N HIS A 176 9.65 1.45 13.93
CA HIS A 176 8.41 1.16 14.66
C HIS A 176 7.40 0.34 13.84
N HIS A 177 7.46 0.38 12.50
CA HIS A 177 6.55 -0.35 11.62
C HIS A 177 6.93 -1.82 11.41
N THR A 178 8.01 -2.31 12.01
CA THR A 178 8.50 -3.69 11.78
C THR A 178 7.42 -4.75 12.01
N GLY A 179 6.56 -4.59 13.03
CA GLY A 179 5.46 -5.52 13.30
C GLY A 179 4.28 -5.43 12.31
N GLU A 180 4.02 -4.24 11.77
CA GLU A 180 2.89 -3.96 10.87
C GLU A 180 3.10 -4.54 9.46
N TYR A 181 4.34 -4.83 9.11
CA TYR A 181 4.76 -5.32 7.80
C TYR A 181 5.31 -6.75 7.80
N GLN A 182 5.06 -7.54 8.86
CA GLN A 182 5.32 -8.97 8.84
C GLN A 182 4.34 -9.70 7.91
N GLU A 183 4.78 -10.83 7.35
CA GLU A 183 3.88 -11.71 6.61
C GLU A 183 2.70 -12.14 7.50
N GLY A 184 1.48 -12.05 6.97
CA GLY A 184 0.27 -12.36 7.74
C GLY A 184 -0.12 -11.34 8.82
N SER A 185 0.51 -10.15 8.86
CA SER A 185 0.08 -9.08 9.78
C SER A 185 -1.36 -8.64 9.46
N LYS A 186 -2.20 -8.54 10.49
CA LYS A 186 -3.57 -8.03 10.42
C LYS A 186 -3.72 -6.84 11.35
#